data_AF-A7HHC8-F1
#
_entry.id   AF-A7HHC8-F1
#
_cell.length_a   1.000
_cell.length_b   1.000
_cell.length_c   1.000
_cell.angle_alpha   90.00
_cell.angle_beta   90.00
_cell.angle_gamma   90.00
#
_symmetry.space_group_name_H-M   'P 1'
#
loop_
_entity.id
_entity.type
_entity.pdbx_description
1 polymer ?
#
loop_
_entity_poly.entity_id
_entity_poly.type
_entity_poly.pdbx_seq_one_letter_code
_entity_poly.pdbx_strand_id
1 'polypeptide(L)' 'MACSRVSGCPLYKAFAMKSSLRVWQSYYCEGDFDRCERFRLSSEGAAVPPNMLPNGRLLDVPLDQIR' A
#
# COMPACT_ATOMS: atom_id res chain seq x y z
N MET A 1 11.30 4.74 12.46
CA MET A 1 10.25 3.83 12.96
C MET A 1 9.71 3.08 11.74
N ALA A 2 9.29 1.82 11.85
CA ALA A 2 8.87 1.04 10.67
C ALA A 2 7.36 0.77 10.71
N CYS A 3 6.72 0.68 9.55
CA CYS A 3 5.29 0.38 9.47
C CYS A 3 4.97 -0.98 10.14
N SER A 4 4.09 -0.99 11.15
CA SER A 4 3.70 -2.21 11.86
C SER A 4 2.96 -3.23 11.00
N ARG A 5 2.47 -2.81 9.82
CA ARG A 5 1.74 -3.65 8.85
C ARG A 5 2.63 -4.18 7.72
N VAL A 6 3.94 -3.91 7.76
CA VAL A 6 4.85 -4.21 6.63
C VAL A 6 4.93 -5.69 6.28
N SER A 7 4.77 -6.62 7.23
CA SER A 7 4.86 -8.06 6.98
C SER A 7 3.63 -8.65 6.29
N GLY A 8 2.48 -7.97 6.35
CA GLY A 8 1.19 -8.51 5.92
C GLY A 8 0.30 -7.52 5.20
N CYS A 9 0.85 -6.42 4.67
CA CYS A 9 0.05 -5.38 4.03
C CYS A 9 -0.74 -5.96 2.84
N PRO A 10 -2.08 -5.82 2.80
CA PRO A 10 -2.90 -6.34 1.70
C PRO A 10 -2.53 -5.78 0.33
N LEU A 11 -1.88 -4.61 0.29
CA LEU A 11 -1.37 -3.99 -0.93
C LEU A 11 -0.48 -4.94 -1.74
N TYR A 12 0.30 -5.78 -1.08
CA TYR A 12 1.31 -6.60 -1.75
C TYR A 12 0.70 -7.61 -2.71
N LYS A 13 -0.54 -8.04 -2.41
CA LYS A 13 -1.31 -8.95 -3.26
C LYS A 13 -1.79 -8.27 -4.56
N ALA A 14 -1.81 -6.94 -4.60
CA ALA A 14 -2.23 -6.17 -5.77
C ALA A 14 -1.10 -5.94 -6.79
N PHE A 15 0.16 -6.30 -6.47
CA PHE A 15 1.30 -6.17 -7.37
C PHE A 15 1.83 -7.55 -7.75
N ALA A 16 1.93 -7.88 -9.03
CA ALA A 16 2.71 -9.05 -9.44
C ALA A 16 4.19 -8.72 -9.63
N MET A 17 4.50 -7.53 -10.14
CA MET A 17 5.89 -7.08 -10.27
C MET A 17 6.44 -6.63 -8.91
N LYS A 18 7.38 -7.41 -8.37
CA LYS A 18 8.06 -7.11 -7.10
C LYS A 18 8.82 -5.78 -7.10
N SER A 19 9.34 -5.36 -8.26
CA SER A 19 10.03 -4.08 -8.43
C SER A 19 9.10 -2.89 -8.17
N SER A 20 7.89 -2.91 -8.74
CA SER A 20 6.87 -1.87 -8.52
C SER A 20 6.46 -1.80 -7.05
N LEU A 21 6.27 -2.96 -6.41
CA LEU A 21 5.99 -3.02 -4.98
C LEU A 21 7.14 -2.46 -4.13
N ARG A 22 8.39 -2.74 -4.51
CA ARG A 22 9.58 -2.30 -3.76
C ARG A 22 9.66 -0.78 -3.69
N VAL A 23 9.30 -0.06 -4.75
CA VAL A 23 9.26 1.41 -4.75
C VAL A 23 8.33 1.92 -3.64
N TRP A 24 7.11 1.37 -3.54
CA TRP A 24 6.17 1.74 -2.49
C TRP A 24 6.68 1.40 -1.09
N GLN A 25 7.28 0.23 -0.92
CA GLN A 25 7.85 -0.18 0.36
C GLN A 25 8.97 0.76 0.81
N SER A 26 9.89 1.12 -0.08
CA SER A 26 10.99 2.01 0.27
C SER A 26 10.53 3.44 0.55
N TYR A 27 9.54 3.96 -0.17
CA TYR A 27 9.03 5.31 0.09
C TYR A 27 8.19 5.42 1.37
N TYR A 28 7.34 4.43 1.65
CA TYR A 28 6.38 4.50 2.75
C TYR A 28 6.72 3.56 3.90
N CYS A 29 6.89 2.26 3.65
CA CYS A 29 7.06 1.30 4.74
C CYS A 29 8.39 1.46 5.48
N GLU A 30 9.47 1.70 4.74
CA GLU A 30 10.84 1.92 5.25
C GLU A 30 11.14 3.41 5.47
N GLY A 31 10.43 4.28 4.75
CA GLY A 31 10.49 5.73 4.89
C GLY A 31 9.47 6.25 5.89
N ASP A 32 8.57 7.13 5.41
CA ASP A 32 7.56 7.79 6.24
C ASP A 32 6.20 7.09 6.08
N PHE A 33 5.93 6.13 6.97
CA PHE A 33 4.69 5.38 6.94
C PHE A 33 3.51 6.17 7.51
N ASP A 34 3.73 7.26 8.24
CA ASP A 34 2.66 8.12 8.74
C ASP A 34 1.96 8.85 7.59
N ARG A 35 2.66 9.03 6.46
CA ARG A 35 2.10 9.55 5.19
C ARG A 35 1.40 8.50 4.34
N CYS A 36 1.41 7.22 4.75
CA CYS A 36 0.72 6.17 4.02
C CYS A 36 -0.78 6.18 4.34
N GLU A 37 -1.59 6.57 3.37
CA GLU A 37 -3.04 6.70 3.56
C GLU A 37 -3.70 5.36 3.90
N ARG A 38 -3.16 4.26 3.35
CA ARG A 38 -3.59 2.90 3.70
C ARG A 38 -3.34 2.58 5.17
N PHE A 39 -2.20 3.03 5.72
CA PHE A 39 -1.86 2.81 7.12
C PHE A 39 -2.73 3.66 8.04
N ARG A 40 -2.96 4.93 7.68
CA ARG A 40 -3.86 5.84 8.39
C ARG A 40 -5.27 5.24 8.54
N LEU A 41 -5.91 4.89 7.41
CA LEU A 41 -7.24 4.28 7.41
C LEU A 41 -7.29 2.98 8.22
N SER A 42 -6.30 2.10 8.05
CA SER A 42 -6.24 0.84 8.80
C SER A 42 -6.04 1.05 10.30
N SER A 43 -5.36 2.12 10.72
CA SER A 43 -5.12 2.42 12.14
C SER A 43 -6.34 3.07 12.80
N GLU A 44 -7.16 3.75 12.01
CA GLU A 44 -8.48 4.29 12.40
C GLU A 44 -9.59 3.24 12.39
N GLY A 45 -9.29 2.00 11.97
CA GLY A 45 -10.28 0.93 11.83
C GLY A 45 -11.20 1.07 10.62
N ALA A 46 -10.88 1.98 9.69
CA ALA A 46 -11.63 2.19 8.46
C ALA A 46 -11.31 1.13 7.40
N ALA A 47 -12.27 0.90 6.49
CA ALA A 47 -12.07 0.03 5.34
C ALA A 47 -11.05 0.62 4.37
N VAL A 48 -10.06 -0.17 3.96
CA VAL A 48 -9.04 0.23 2.97
C VAL A 48 -9.42 -0.34 1.61
N PRO A 49 -9.71 0.49 0.59
CA PRO A 49 -10.02 -0.02 -0.74
C PRO A 49 -8.88 -0.88 -1.30
N PRO A 50 -9.20 -2.02 -1.96
CA PRO A 50 -8.18 -2.94 -2.46
C PRO A 50 -7.30 -2.33 -3.56
N ASN A 51 -7.85 -1.38 -4.33
CA ASN A 51 -7.15 -0.66 -5.41
C ASN A 51 -6.54 0.69 -4.97
N MET A 52 -6.56 1.00 -3.67
CA MET A 52 -5.93 2.22 -3.14
C MET A 52 -4.41 2.04 -3.00
N LEU A 53 -3.65 3.01 -3.48
CA LEU A 53 -2.20 3.09 -3.31
C LEU A 53 -1.83 3.80 -2.00
N PRO A 54 -0.58 3.68 -1.51
CA PRO A 54 -0.11 4.37 -0.31
C PRO A 54 -0.29 5.90 -0.30
N ASN A 55 -0.29 6.53 -1.48
CA ASN A 55 -0.51 7.97 -1.63
C ASN A 55 -1.99 8.39 -1.64
N GLY A 56 -2.92 7.47 -1.37
CA GLY A 56 -4.36 7.72 -1.38
C GLY A 56 -5.03 7.70 -2.75
N ARG A 57 -4.27 7.58 -3.85
CA ARG A 57 -4.86 7.45 -5.19
C ARG A 57 -5.46 6.06 -5.38
N LEU A 58 -6.62 6.02 -6.02
CA LEU A 58 -7.23 4.78 -6.49
C LEU A 58 -6.71 4.47 -7.90
N LEU A 59 -6.44 3.19 -8.15
CA LEU A 59 -6.18 2.71 -9.49
C LEU A 59 -7.51 2.57 -10.23
N ASP A 60 -7.66 3.28 -11.34
CA ASP A 60 -8.80 3.17 -12.25
C ASP A 60 -8.70 1.93 -13.15
N VAL A 61 -7.48 1.37 -13.26
CA VAL A 61 -7.20 0.12 -13.96
C VAL A 61 -7.51 -1.06 -13.04
N PRO A 62 -8.19 -2.12 -13.54
CA PRO A 62 -8.55 -3.25 -12.71
C PRO A 62 -7.29 -3.99 -12.22
N LEU A 63 -7.31 -4.44 -10.96
CA LEU A 63 -6.12 -4.89 -10.22
C LEU A 63 -5.42 -6.11 -10.84
N ASP A 64 -6.12 -6.85 -11.68
CA ASP A 64 -5.60 -7.97 -12.47
C ASP A 64 -4.69 -7.54 -13.62
N GLN A 65 -4.74 -6.27 -14.05
CA GLN A 65 -3.90 -5.72 -15.12
C GLN A 65 -2.60 -5.09 -14.62
N ILE A 66 -2.41 -4.98 -13.31
CA ILE A 66 -1.14 -4.60 -12.67
C ILE A 66 -0.30 -5.86 -12.38
N ARG A 67 -0.73 -7.00 -12.96
CA ARG A 67 -0.04 -8.28 -12.93
C ARG A 67 1.07 -8.37 -13.99
#